data_AF-A0A523D175-F1
#
_entry.id   AF-A0A523D175-F1
#
_cell.length_a   1.000
_cell.length_b   1.000
_cell.length_c   1.000
_cell.angle_alpha   90.00
_cell.angle_beta   90.00
_cell.angle_gamma   90.00
#
_symmetry.space_group_name_H-M   'P 1'
#
loop_
_entity.id
_entity.type
_entity.pdbx_description
1 polymer ?
#
loop_
_entity_poly.entity_id
_entity_poly.type
_entity_poly.pdbx_seq_one_letter_code
_entity_poly.pdbx_strand_id
1 'polypeptide(L)'
;MVQGDLHHRDVLVGVDGDAWLVDFSTSLCGGPRGNPLRRRMWRLAAQLDRRAVLKLQQRYEPGSLTPEEALELAQVPRVYRWGKSLRRLLRG
;
A
#
# COMPACT_ATOMS: atom_id res chain seq x y z
N MET A 1 -13.93 -1.33 -0.67
CA MET A 1 -13.07 -2.51 -0.93
C MET A 1 -11.63 -2.10 -0.62
N VAL A 2 -10.76 -3.04 -0.26
CA VAL A 2 -9.31 -2.82 -0.19
C VAL A 2 -8.66 -3.92 -1.02
N GLN A 3 -7.62 -3.59 -1.79
CA GLN A 3 -6.90 -4.55 -2.63
C GLN A 3 -5.92 -5.37 -1.79
N GLY A 4 -5.24 -4.77 -0.80
CA GLY A 4 -4.52 -5.48 0.25
C GLY A 4 -3.05 -5.79 -0.03
N ASP A 5 -2.59 -5.69 -1.26
CA ASP A 5 -1.18 -5.81 -1.67
C ASP A 5 -0.87 -4.91 -2.89
N LEU A 6 -1.27 -3.64 -2.84
CA LEU A 6 -1.28 -2.83 -4.06
C LEU A 6 0.14 -2.48 -4.50
N HIS A 7 0.45 -2.77 -5.76
CA HIS A 7 1.76 -2.54 -6.33
C HIS A 7 1.67 -1.95 -7.74
N HIS A 8 2.77 -1.33 -8.20
CA HIS A 8 2.81 -0.70 -9.53
C HIS A 8 2.62 -1.69 -10.69
N ARG A 9 2.87 -2.98 -10.47
CA ARG A 9 2.63 -4.06 -11.44
C ARG A 9 1.16 -4.47 -11.53
N ASP A 10 0.36 -4.09 -10.54
CA ASP A 10 -1.06 -4.42 -10.46
C ASP A 10 -1.91 -3.34 -11.15
N VAL A 11 -1.28 -2.29 -11.70
CA VAL A 11 -1.92 -1.25 -12.50
C VAL A 11 -1.47 -1.41 -13.95
N LEU A 12 -2.41 -1.68 -14.84
CA LEU A 12 -2.21 -1.76 -16.27
C LEU A 12 -2.77 -0.51 -16.95
N VAL A 13 -2.14 -0.12 -18.06
CA VAL A 13 -2.63 0.95 -18.92
C VAL A 13 -3.34 0.30 -20.10
N GLY A 14 -4.63 0.60 -20.26
CA GLY A 14 -5.44 0.16 -21.38
C GLY A 14 -5.05 0.87 -22.68
N VAL A 15 -5.58 0.39 -23.80
CA VAL A 15 -5.27 0.91 -25.14
C VAL A 15 -5.63 2.40 -25.26
N ASP A 16 -6.71 2.83 -24.61
CA ASP A 16 -7.19 4.21 -24.62
C ASP A 16 -6.56 5.09 -23.50
N GLY A 17 -5.57 4.56 -22.78
CA GLY A 17 -4.91 5.24 -21.67
C GLY A 17 -5.58 5.06 -20.30
N ASP A 18 -6.68 4.31 -20.23
CA ASP A 18 -7.39 4.03 -18.97
C ASP A 18 -6.54 3.18 -18.00
N ALA A 19 -6.66 3.45 -16.71
CA ALA A 19 -6.01 2.64 -15.68
C ALA A 19 -6.88 1.46 -15.27
N TRP A 20 -6.33 0.25 -15.36
CA TRP A 20 -6.96 -0.99 -14.95
C TRP A 20 -6.24 -1.57 -13.74
N LEU A 21 -6.99 -1.94 -12.71
CA LEU A 21 -6.44 -2.63 -11.55
C LEU A 21 -6.62 -4.14 -11.72
N VAL A 22 -5.56 -4.90 -11.48
CA VAL A 22 -5.54 -6.37 -11.56
C VAL A 22 -5.06 -6.97 -10.23
N ASP A 23 -5.07 -8.30 -10.14
CA ASP A 23 -4.73 -9.06 -8.94
C ASP A 23 -5.55 -8.67 -7.70
N PHE A 24 -6.79 -9.17 -7.65
CA PHE A 24 -7.69 -9.02 -6.51
C PHE A 24 -7.63 -10.20 -5.54
N SER A 25 -6.62 -11.08 -5.64
CA SER A 25 -6.53 -12.31 -4.84
C SER A 25 -6.42 -12.03 -3.33
N THR A 26 -5.83 -10.90 -2.96
CA THR A 26 -5.65 -10.44 -1.57
C THR A 26 -6.74 -9.45 -1.12
N SER A 27 -7.72 -9.18 -1.98
CA SER A 27 -8.71 -8.11 -1.74
C SER A 27 -9.71 -8.47 -0.65
N LEU A 28 -10.08 -7.46 0.16
CA LEU A 28 -11.09 -7.59 1.19
C LEU A 28 -12.34 -6.75 0.86
N CYS A 29 -13.45 -7.45 0.66
CA CYS A 29 -14.78 -6.89 0.46
C CYS A 29 -15.58 -6.86 1.78
N GLY A 30 -16.47 -5.87 1.92
CA GLY A 30 -17.39 -5.75 3.08
C GLY A 30 -17.07 -4.64 4.10
N GLY A 31 -16.02 -3.84 3.87
CA GLY A 31 -15.69 -2.70 4.74
C GLY A 31 -15.26 -3.11 6.15
N PRO A 32 -15.19 -2.17 7.12
CA PRO A 32 -14.76 -2.45 8.49
C PRO A 32 -15.82 -3.19 9.34
N ARG A 33 -16.94 -3.64 8.73
CA ARG A 33 -18.04 -4.32 9.42
C ARG A 33 -17.72 -5.82 9.54
N GLY A 34 -17.79 -6.36 10.75
CA GLY A 34 -17.43 -7.74 11.05
C GLY A 34 -16.83 -7.88 12.44
N ASN A 35 -16.33 -9.07 12.77
CA ASN A 35 -15.67 -9.31 14.05
C ASN A 35 -14.43 -8.38 14.22
N PRO A 36 -13.99 -8.12 15.47
CA PRO A 36 -12.91 -7.17 15.75
C PRO A 36 -11.60 -7.46 14.99
N LEU A 37 -11.29 -8.74 14.77
CA LEU A 37 -10.11 -9.17 14.03
C LEU A 37 -10.18 -8.78 12.55
N ARG A 38 -11.30 -9.09 11.89
CA ARG A 38 -11.54 -8.72 10.48
C ARG A 38 -11.53 -7.20 10.30
N ARG A 39 -12.12 -6.45 11.24
CA ARG A 39 -12.06 -4.97 11.25
C ARG A 39 -10.62 -4.47 11.37
N ARG A 40 -9.78 -5.10 12.20
CA ARG A 40 -8.36 -4.75 12.33
C ARG A 40 -7.59 -5.05 11.04
N MET A 41 -7.77 -6.24 10.47
CA MET A 41 -7.13 -6.61 9.19
C MET A 41 -7.53 -5.67 8.06
N TRP A 42 -8.82 -5.34 7.96
CA TRP A 42 -9.32 -4.42 6.94
C TRP A 42 -8.69 -3.02 7.07
N ARG A 43 -8.54 -2.51 8.29
CA ARG A 43 -7.87 -1.22 8.53
C ARG A 43 -6.40 -1.24 8.17
N LEU A 44 -5.70 -2.33 8.48
CA LEU A 44 -4.29 -2.49 8.11
C LEU A 44 -4.13 -2.55 6.60
N ALA A 45 -4.95 -3.34 5.90
CA ALA A 45 -4.97 -3.40 4.44
C ALA A 45 -5.28 -2.03 3.81
N ALA A 46 -6.27 -1.30 4.33
CA ALA A 46 -6.58 0.06 3.88
C ALA A 46 -5.39 1.03 4.03
N GLN A 47 -4.65 0.94 5.13
CA GLN A 47 -3.45 1.76 5.35
C GLN A 47 -2.32 1.40 4.39
N LEU A 48 -2.12 0.10 4.11
CA LEU A 48 -1.12 -0.36 3.17
C LEU A 48 -1.44 0.10 1.74
N ASP A 49 -2.70 -0.05 1.31
CA ASP A 49 -3.18 0.42 0.01
C ASP A 49 -3.00 1.93 -0.14
N ARG A 50 -3.42 2.72 0.86
CA ARG A 50 -3.21 4.17 0.87
C ARG A 50 -1.75 4.50 0.65
N ARG A 51 -0.86 3.88 1.43
CA ARG A 51 0.59 4.13 1.30
C ARG A 51 1.14 3.67 -0.06
N ALA A 52 0.60 2.61 -0.65
CA ALA A 52 0.97 2.16 -1.99
C ALA A 52 0.57 3.18 -3.05
N VAL A 53 -0.65 3.71 -2.99
CA VAL A 53 -1.12 4.79 -3.87
C VAL A 53 -0.21 6.01 -3.76
N LEU A 54 0.10 6.46 -2.54
CA LEU A 54 1.00 7.60 -2.34
C LEU A 54 2.39 7.36 -2.97
N LYS A 55 2.92 6.14 -2.91
CA LYS A 55 4.19 5.79 -3.59
C LYS A 55 4.07 5.84 -5.11
N LEU A 56 2.93 5.44 -5.67
CA LEU A 56 2.67 5.54 -7.11
C LEU A 56 2.61 7.01 -7.53
N GLN A 57 1.87 7.84 -6.80
CA GLN A 57 1.82 9.28 -7.01
C GLN A 57 3.22 9.89 -6.92
N GLN A 58 3.99 9.58 -5.86
CA GLN A 58 5.37 10.05 -5.73
C GLN A 58 6.25 9.69 -6.93
N ARG A 59 6.04 8.52 -7.53
CA ARG A 59 6.87 8.02 -8.64
C ARG A 59 6.50 8.65 -9.98
N TYR A 60 5.21 8.82 -10.25
CA TYR A 60 4.71 9.20 -11.58
C TYR A 60 4.23 10.65 -11.66
N GLU A 61 3.77 11.22 -10.55
CA GLU A 61 3.26 12.59 -10.47
C GLU A 61 3.58 13.24 -9.11
N PRO A 62 4.87 13.47 -8.79
CA PRO A 62 5.26 13.95 -7.45
C PRO A 62 4.66 15.30 -7.08
N GLY A 63 4.27 16.13 -8.06
CA GLY A 63 3.62 17.42 -7.85
C GLY A 63 2.17 17.32 -7.38
N SER A 64 1.52 16.15 -7.49
CA SER A 64 0.15 15.94 -7.04
C SER A 64 0.04 15.64 -5.54
N LEU A 65 1.16 15.39 -4.87
CA LEU A 65 1.18 15.03 -3.44
C LEU A 65 1.01 16.28 -2.57
N THR A 66 0.15 16.18 -1.55
CA THR A 66 0.12 17.23 -0.53
C THR A 66 1.34 17.13 0.40
N PRO A 67 1.70 18.22 1.11
CA PRO A 67 2.77 18.19 2.11
C PRO A 67 2.55 17.12 3.19
N GLU A 68 1.31 16.89 3.60
CA GLU A 68 0.94 15.88 4.61
C GLU A 68 1.18 14.45 4.08
N GLU A 69 0.84 14.18 2.83
CA GLU A 69 1.06 12.89 2.19
C GLU A 69 2.54 12.59 1.97
N ALA A 70 3.31 13.62 1.60
CA ALA A 70 4.76 13.52 1.50
C ALA A 70 5.40 13.19 2.86
N LEU A 71 4.93 13.82 3.94
CA LEU A 71 5.34 13.50 5.30
C LEU A 71 4.96 12.08 5.71
N GLU A 72 3.76 11.60 5.36
CA GLU A 72 3.30 10.23 5.60
C GLU A 72 4.25 9.20 4.95
N LEU A 73 4.69 9.45 3.71
CA LEU A 73 5.66 8.62 3.02
C LEU A 73 7.05 8.67 3.68
N ALA A 74 7.52 9.85 4.07
CA ALA A 74 8.82 10.04 4.71
C ALA A 74 8.94 9.32 6.06
N GLN A 75 7.82 9.16 6.78
CA GLN A 75 7.76 8.38 8.01
C GLN A 75 7.84 6.88 7.72
N VAL A 76 9.04 6.39 7.41
CA VAL A 76 9.30 4.94 7.35
C VAL A 76 9.13 4.35 8.75
N PRO A 77 8.19 3.40 8.96
CA PRO A 77 7.98 2.79 10.27
C PRO A 77 9.31 2.24 10.80
N ARG A 78 9.69 2.61 12.03
CA ARG A 78 10.96 2.19 12.67
C ARG A 78 11.14 0.67 12.65
N VAL A 79 10.05 -0.08 12.68
CA VAL A 79 10.03 -1.56 12.57
C VAL A 79 10.65 -2.05 11.25
N TYR A 80 10.48 -1.33 10.15
CA TYR A 80 11.07 -1.68 8.85
C TYR A 80 12.59 -1.47 8.83
N ARG A 81 13.10 -0.51 9.63
CA ARG A 81 14.55 -0.35 9.87
C ARG A 81 15.13 -1.52 10.66
N TRP A 82 14.40 -2.01 11.67
CA TRP A 82 14.83 -3.13 12.49
C TRP A 82 14.81 -4.47 11.74
N GLY A 83 13.80 -4.71 10.91
CA GLY A 83 13.69 -5.94 10.10
C GLY A 83 14.85 -6.12 9.10
N LYS A 84 15.39 -5.02 8.54
CA LYS A 84 16.57 -5.08 7.65
C LYS A 84 17.85 -5.49 8.39
N SER A 85 18.02 -5.04 9.64
CA SER A 85 19.15 -5.43 10.48
C SER A 85 19.06 -6.88 10.94
N LEU A 86 17.86 -7.34 11.32
CA LEU A 86 17.62 -8.74 11.71
C LEU A 86 17.89 -9.72 10.56
N ARG A 87 17.53 -9.33 9.32
CA ARG A 87 17.76 -10.16 8.12
C ARG A 87 19.24 -10.28 7.72
N ARG A 88 20.10 -9.34 8.13
CA ARG A 88 21.56 -9.46 7.97
C ARG A 88 22.17 -10.40 9.00
N LEU A 89 21.64 -10.41 10.22
CA LEU A 89 22.11 -11.27 11.31
C LEU A 89 21.72 -12.75 11.12
N LEU A 90 20.59 -13.03 10.46
CA LEU A 90 20.12 -14.40 10.20
C LEU A 90 20.71 -15.04 8.92
N ARG A 91 21.54 -14.29 8.16
CA ARG A 91 22.24 -14.77 6.95
C ARG A 91 23.76 -14.82 7.12
N GLY A 92 24.27 -14.51 8.31
CA GLY A 92 25.64 -14.82 8.74
C GLY A 92 25.62 -16.04 9.64
#